data_AF-A0A7Y5AUD3-F1
#
_entry.id   AF-A0A7Y5AUD3-F1
#
_cell.length_a   1.000
_cell.length_b   1.000
_cell.length_c   1.000
_cell.angle_alpha   90.00
_cell.angle_beta   90.00
_cell.angle_gamma   90.00
#
_symmetry.space_group_name_H-M   'P 1'
#
loop_
_entity.id
_entity.type
_entity.pdbx_description
1 polymer ?
#
loop_
_entity_poly.entity_id
_entity_poly.type
_entity_poly.pdbx_seq_one_letter_code
_entity_poly.pdbx_strand_id
1 'polypeptide(L)'
;MTLGWTIFACIGTFFLSYVVLAIGFVTAFGLQQHSKLLNYYVVSAWAWLPGSGILAIILAIGNYRSGAAADGYWVLLLPFAALTVYFAGLLLLDKKREYVLSPAVNGRVTQDGLPCRGACVVRTLMHGETRYEDEAVTDEQGRFQFAAKTVISRGWFKSRYRQELYLKTDSDAGLLWYISADSVLSHKSIDILLQQLQCELTNPEVEYELVNFEQPEQPLTAVSRSIFNQPQLVKTITPC
;
A
#
# COMPACT_ATOMS: atom_id res chain seq x y z
N MET A 1 -5.00 -27.13 0.22
CA MET A 1 -6.34 -26.62 0.62
C MET A 1 -6.22 -25.11 0.77
N THR A 2 -6.94 -24.35 -0.05
CA THR A 2 -6.75 -22.90 -0.17
C THR A 2 -7.39 -22.17 1.02
N LEU A 3 -6.72 -21.14 1.53
CA LEU A 3 -7.13 -20.28 2.66
C LEU A 3 -8.55 -19.69 2.49
N GLY A 4 -9.06 -19.62 1.26
CA GLY A 4 -10.45 -19.24 1.00
C GLY A 4 -11.46 -20.23 1.58
N TRP A 5 -11.19 -21.53 1.52
CA TRP A 5 -12.12 -22.56 2.03
C TRP A 5 -12.28 -22.51 3.55
N THR A 6 -11.23 -22.20 4.29
CA THR A 6 -11.31 -22.06 5.76
C THR A 6 -12.07 -20.80 6.17
N ILE A 7 -11.91 -19.69 5.44
CA ILE A 7 -12.69 -18.46 5.68
C ILE A 7 -14.17 -18.68 5.37
N PHE A 8 -14.49 -19.31 4.24
CA PHE A 8 -15.87 -19.67 3.89
C PHE A 8 -16.49 -20.65 4.90
N ALA A 9 -15.73 -21.61 5.42
CA ALA A 9 -16.19 -22.51 6.47
C ALA A 9 -16.43 -21.79 7.80
N CYS A 10 -15.58 -20.83 8.19
CA CYS A 10 -15.79 -20.01 9.39
C CYS A 10 -17.01 -19.09 9.26
N ILE A 11 -17.22 -18.47 8.10
CA ILE A 11 -18.41 -17.64 7.84
C ILE A 11 -19.67 -18.50 7.80
N GLY A 12 -19.62 -19.66 7.15
CA GLY A 12 -20.72 -20.61 7.07
C GLY A 12 -21.12 -21.17 8.44
N THR A 13 -20.16 -21.49 9.30
CA THR A 13 -20.42 -21.94 10.68
C THR A 13 -21.01 -20.83 11.55
N PHE A 14 -20.57 -19.58 11.36
CA PHE A 14 -21.21 -18.41 11.98
C PHE A 14 -22.68 -18.27 11.54
N PHE A 15 -22.96 -18.32 10.24
CA PHE A 15 -24.34 -18.25 9.72
C PHE A 15 -25.21 -19.42 10.17
N LEU A 16 -24.65 -20.64 10.23
CA LEU A 16 -25.37 -21.81 10.71
C LEU A 16 -25.69 -21.69 12.20
N SER A 17 -24.75 -21.20 13.00
CA SER A 17 -24.99 -20.93 14.43
C SER A 17 -26.06 -19.85 14.63
N TYR A 18 -26.09 -18.84 13.75
CA TYR A 18 -27.11 -17.79 13.74
C TYR A 18 -28.50 -18.33 13.38
N VAL A 19 -28.61 -19.19 12.36
CA VAL A 19 -29.88 -19.81 11.97
C VAL A 19 -30.40 -20.74 13.06
N VAL A 20 -29.54 -21.53 13.69
CA VAL A 20 -29.92 -22.40 14.82
C VAL A 20 -30.38 -21.57 16.03
N LEU A 21 -29.71 -20.45 16.33
CA LEU A 21 -30.13 -19.50 17.35
C LEU A 21 -31.46 -18.81 17.02
N ALA A 22 -31.68 -18.42 15.77
CA ALA A 22 -32.92 -17.80 15.32
C ALA A 22 -34.11 -18.77 15.35
N ILE A 23 -33.90 -20.03 14.95
CA ILE A 23 -34.91 -21.09 15.06
C ILE A 23 -35.20 -21.39 16.54
N GLY A 24 -34.17 -21.53 17.37
CA GLY A 24 -34.32 -21.69 18.83
C GLY A 24 -35.05 -20.51 19.48
N PHE A 25 -34.85 -19.29 18.98
CA PHE A 25 -35.54 -18.09 19.43
C PHE A 25 -37.02 -18.09 19.02
N VAL A 26 -37.36 -18.47 17.79
CA VAL A 26 -38.76 -18.55 17.33
C VAL A 26 -39.51 -19.66 18.06
N THR A 27 -38.87 -20.82 18.30
CA THR A 27 -39.49 -21.92 19.05
C THR A 27 -39.63 -21.61 20.54
N ALA A 28 -38.67 -20.88 21.13
CA ALA A 28 -38.77 -20.40 22.50
C ALA A 28 -39.80 -19.26 22.67
N PHE A 29 -39.96 -18.37 21.68
CA PHE A 29 -40.99 -17.31 21.73
C PHE A 29 -42.42 -17.84 21.52
N GLY A 30 -42.56 -19.02 20.88
CA GLY A 30 -43.85 -19.73 20.80
C GLY A 30 -44.31 -20.33 22.13
N LEU A 31 -43.44 -20.41 23.14
CA LEU A 31 -43.72 -21.02 24.45
C LEU A 31 -43.25 -20.11 25.58
N GLN A 32 -44.21 -19.50 26.27
CA GLN A 32 -44.08 -18.81 27.57
C GLN A 32 -43.64 -17.34 27.60
N GLN A 33 -44.67 -16.49 27.72
CA GLN A 33 -44.70 -15.32 28.59
C GLN A 33 -44.12 -15.60 30.01
N HIS A 34 -43.46 -14.58 30.56
CA HIS A 34 -43.05 -14.39 31.97
C HIS A 34 -41.74 -15.05 32.44
N SER A 35 -40.58 -14.43 32.15
CA SER A 35 -39.50 -14.30 33.16
C SER A 35 -38.57 -13.11 32.89
N LYS A 36 -38.17 -12.39 33.94
CA LYS A 36 -37.30 -11.19 33.88
C LYS A 36 -35.86 -11.50 33.45
N LEU A 37 -35.43 -12.76 33.55
CA LEU A 37 -34.13 -13.25 33.07
C LEU A 37 -34.04 -13.24 31.53
N LEU A 38 -35.18 -13.38 30.84
CA LEU A 38 -35.27 -13.33 29.39
C LEU A 38 -34.91 -11.95 28.84
N ASN A 39 -35.27 -10.86 29.53
CA ASN A 39 -34.91 -9.50 29.10
C ASN A 39 -33.40 -9.24 29.14
N TYR A 40 -32.69 -9.78 30.14
CA TYR A 40 -31.22 -9.66 30.20
C TYR A 40 -30.54 -10.47 29.10
N TYR A 41 -31.04 -11.67 28.81
CA TYR A 41 -30.50 -12.53 27.74
C TYR A 41 -30.79 -11.98 26.34
N VAL A 42 -31.99 -11.48 26.09
CA VAL A 42 -32.37 -10.86 24.81
C VAL A 42 -31.51 -9.62 24.54
N VAL A 43 -31.28 -8.75 25.53
CA VAL A 43 -30.43 -7.56 25.34
C VAL A 43 -28.96 -7.93 25.08
N SER A 44 -28.46 -9.02 25.66
CA SER A 44 -27.10 -9.52 25.39
C SER A 44 -26.93 -10.12 23.99
N ALA A 45 -27.98 -10.73 23.42
CA ALA A 45 -27.94 -11.32 22.09
C ALA A 45 -27.94 -10.25 20.97
N TRP A 46 -28.57 -9.10 21.21
CA TRP A 46 -28.54 -7.95 20.30
C TRP A 46 -27.21 -7.17 20.33
N ALA A 47 -26.35 -7.41 21.34
CA ALA A 47 -25.04 -6.78 21.46
C ALA A 47 -24.00 -7.31 20.45
N TRP A 48 -24.32 -8.34 19.67
CA TRP A 48 -23.42 -8.99 18.71
C TRP A 48 -23.65 -8.58 17.24
N LEU A 49 -24.55 -7.63 16.98
CA LEU A 49 -24.74 -7.06 15.64
C LEU A 49 -23.78 -5.87 15.41
N PRO A 50 -23.30 -5.60 14.17
CA PRO A 50 -22.33 -4.54 13.85
C PRO A 50 -22.79 -3.08 14.06
N GLY A 51 -23.83 -2.83 14.87
CA GLY A 51 -24.30 -1.51 15.32
C GLY A 51 -24.44 -1.38 16.84
N SER A 52 -24.03 -2.40 17.61
CA SER A 52 -24.30 -2.50 19.06
C SER A 52 -23.44 -1.60 19.96
N GLY A 53 -22.32 -1.07 19.46
CA GLY A 53 -21.43 -0.20 20.24
C GLY A 53 -22.14 1.06 20.76
N ILE A 54 -23.03 1.64 19.95
CA ILE A 54 -23.77 2.85 20.32
C ILE A 54 -24.80 2.56 21.41
N LEU A 55 -25.49 1.42 21.34
CA LEU A 55 -26.50 1.04 22.33
C LEU A 55 -25.86 0.66 23.68
N ALA A 56 -24.70 0.00 23.65
CA ALA A 56 -23.92 -0.30 24.86
C ALA A 56 -23.42 0.98 25.56
N ILE A 57 -23.03 2.00 24.80
CA ILE A 57 -22.64 3.32 25.35
C ILE A 57 -23.85 4.05 25.95
N ILE A 58 -25.01 4.04 25.27
CA ILE A 58 -26.25 4.65 25.77
C ILE A 58 -26.70 3.98 27.09
N LEU A 59 -26.61 2.65 27.18
CA LEU A 59 -26.96 1.89 28.38
C LEU A 59 -25.93 2.10 29.51
N ALA A 60 -24.64 2.25 29.19
CA ALA A 60 -23.61 2.58 30.17
C ALA A 60 -23.83 3.98 30.79
N ILE A 61 -24.22 4.97 29.98
CA ILE A 61 -24.60 6.31 30.45
C ILE A 61 -25.87 6.26 31.31
N GLY A 62 -26.84 5.41 30.94
CA GLY A 62 -28.06 5.17 31.72
C GLY A 62 -27.78 4.55 33.09
N ASN A 63 -26.94 3.51 33.15
CA ASN A 63 -26.57 2.85 34.41
C ASN A 63 -25.65 3.69 35.30
N TYR A 64 -24.76 4.51 34.73
CA TYR A 64 -23.95 5.47 35.49
C TYR A 64 -24.82 6.51 36.21
N ARG A 65 -25.92 6.94 35.58
CA ARG A 65 -26.87 7.88 36.19
C ARG A 65 -27.76 7.27 37.27
N SER A 66 -27.99 5.95 37.25
CA SER A 66 -28.90 5.27 38.19
C SER A 66 -28.22 4.73 39.45
N GLY A 67 -26.88 4.86 39.58
CA GLY A 67 -26.15 4.44 40.77
C GLY A 67 -26.11 2.92 40.99
N ALA A 68 -26.30 2.13 39.93
CA ALA A 68 -26.18 0.68 39.99
C ALA A 68 -24.75 0.27 40.38
N ALA A 69 -24.63 -0.70 41.30
CA ALA A 69 -23.37 -1.17 41.82
C ALA A 69 -22.45 -1.72 40.69
N ALA A 70 -21.14 -1.67 40.95
CA ALA A 70 -20.08 -1.90 39.95
C ALA A 70 -19.97 -3.36 39.45
N ASP A 71 -20.93 -4.21 39.78
CA ASP A 71 -21.00 -5.64 39.54
C ASP A 71 -21.56 -6.03 38.16
N GLY A 72 -21.63 -5.07 37.21
CA GLY A 72 -22.10 -5.28 35.83
C GLY A 72 -21.09 -5.00 34.71
N TYR A 73 -19.89 -4.48 35.03
CA TYR A 73 -18.95 -4.00 34.02
C TYR A 73 -18.29 -5.11 33.17
N TRP A 74 -18.36 -6.37 33.60
CA TRP A 74 -17.84 -7.52 32.84
C TRP A 74 -18.52 -7.72 31.48
N VAL A 75 -19.78 -7.29 31.35
CA VAL A 75 -20.53 -7.35 30.08
C VAL A 75 -19.91 -6.45 29.03
N LEU A 76 -19.18 -5.40 29.43
CA LEU A 76 -18.44 -4.51 28.53
C LEU A 76 -17.01 -4.99 28.25
N LEU A 77 -16.42 -5.83 29.13
CA LEU A 77 -15.06 -6.34 28.96
C LEU A 77 -14.95 -7.38 27.84
N LEU A 78 -15.94 -8.26 27.69
CA LEU A 78 -15.96 -9.30 26.65
C LEU A 78 -15.94 -8.78 25.21
N PRO A 79 -16.80 -7.81 24.81
CA PRO A 79 -16.75 -7.25 23.46
C PRO A 79 -15.48 -6.42 23.23
N PHE A 80 -14.95 -5.76 24.27
CA PHE A 80 -13.68 -5.05 24.17
C PHE A 80 -12.52 -6.03 23.94
N ALA A 81 -12.49 -7.15 24.67
CA ALA A 81 -11.52 -8.22 24.47
C ALA A 81 -11.62 -8.84 23.06
N ALA A 82 -12.83 -9.14 22.59
CA ALA A 82 -13.05 -9.65 21.24
C ALA A 82 -12.57 -8.66 20.15
N LEU A 83 -12.83 -7.37 20.34
CA LEU A 83 -12.36 -6.30 19.45
C LEU A 83 -10.83 -6.21 19.45
N THR A 84 -10.18 -6.30 20.62
CA THR A 84 -8.71 -6.31 20.70
C THR A 84 -8.09 -7.53 20.03
N VAL A 85 -8.70 -8.72 20.16
CA VAL A 85 -8.24 -9.94 19.47
C VAL A 85 -8.43 -9.83 17.96
N TYR A 86 -9.55 -9.23 17.51
CA TYR A 86 -9.80 -8.97 16.09
C TYR A 86 -8.74 -8.01 15.49
N PHE A 87 -8.48 -6.88 16.14
CA PHE A 87 -7.46 -5.93 15.69
C PHE A 87 -6.04 -6.50 15.79
N ALA A 88 -5.73 -7.27 16.84
CA ALA A 88 -4.44 -7.97 16.95
C ALA A 88 -4.28 -9.02 15.84
N GLY A 89 -5.33 -9.78 15.51
CA GLY A 89 -5.36 -10.72 14.40
C GLY A 89 -5.14 -10.02 13.05
N LEU A 90 -5.74 -8.85 12.84
CA LEU A 90 -5.52 -8.04 11.65
C LEU A 90 -4.04 -7.63 11.54
N LEU A 91 -3.44 -7.10 12.62
CA LEU A 91 -2.03 -6.69 12.66
C LEU A 91 -1.06 -7.86 12.44
N LEU A 92 -1.39 -9.06 12.93
CA LEU A 92 -0.57 -10.27 12.74
C LEU A 92 -0.68 -10.87 11.34
N LEU A 93 -1.72 -10.53 10.58
CA LEU A 93 -1.94 -10.99 9.20
C LEU A 93 -1.31 -10.06 8.14
N ASP A 94 -0.60 -9.00 8.56
CA ASP A 94 0.11 -8.14 7.62
C ASP A 94 1.31 -8.88 7.02
N LYS A 95 1.06 -9.51 5.85
CA LYS A 95 2.05 -10.29 5.12
C LYS A 95 3.09 -9.35 4.54
N LYS A 96 4.37 -9.65 4.84
CA LYS A 96 5.51 -9.06 4.15
C LYS A 96 5.37 -9.32 2.66
N ARG A 97 5.45 -8.27 1.85
CA ARG A 97 5.54 -8.36 0.40
C ARG A 97 6.83 -7.74 -0.06
N GLU A 98 7.33 -8.30 -1.14
CA GLU A 98 8.53 -7.83 -1.82
C GLU A 98 8.11 -6.86 -2.92
N TYR A 99 8.75 -5.69 -2.96
CA TYR A 99 8.47 -4.63 -3.92
C TYR A 99 9.77 -4.23 -4.61
N VAL A 100 9.79 -4.32 -5.93
CA VAL A 100 10.87 -3.79 -6.75
C VAL A 100 10.67 -2.28 -6.85
N LEU A 101 11.57 -1.51 -6.24
CA LEU A 101 11.52 -0.03 -6.26
C LEU A 101 12.14 0.53 -7.52
N SER A 102 13.15 -0.17 -8.05
CA SER A 102 13.87 0.23 -9.25
C SER A 102 14.48 -1.00 -9.91
N PRO A 103 14.33 -1.18 -11.22
CA PRO A 103 15.09 -2.20 -11.94
C PRO A 103 16.58 -1.86 -11.97
N ALA A 104 17.37 -2.73 -12.59
CA ALA A 104 18.75 -2.40 -12.89
C ALA A 104 18.78 -1.19 -13.83
N VAL A 105 19.64 -0.21 -13.51
CA VAL A 105 19.82 0.99 -14.31
C VAL A 105 21.20 0.91 -14.95
N ASN A 106 21.25 1.00 -16.27
CA ASN A 106 22.48 1.15 -17.02
C ASN A 106 22.37 2.41 -17.85
N GLY A 107 23.29 3.34 -17.64
CA GLY A 107 23.24 4.60 -18.33
C GLY A 107 24.60 5.12 -18.75
N ARG A 108 24.56 6.16 -19.59
CA ARG A 108 25.71 6.93 -20.03
C ARG A 108 25.37 8.41 -19.96
N VAL A 109 26.27 9.20 -19.39
CA VAL A 109 26.15 10.66 -19.34
C VAL A 109 27.19 11.29 -20.26
N THR A 110 26.73 12.17 -21.14
CA THR A 110 27.57 12.99 -22.01
C THR A 110 27.23 14.46 -21.86
N GLN A 111 28.18 15.33 -22.20
CA GLN A 111 28.02 16.77 -22.30
C GLN A 111 28.66 17.23 -23.61
N ASP A 112 27.87 17.86 -24.48
CA ASP A 112 28.26 18.22 -25.85
C ASP A 112 28.78 16.99 -26.63
N GLY A 113 28.19 15.81 -26.39
CA GLY A 113 28.62 14.53 -26.97
C GLY A 113 29.88 13.93 -26.36
N LEU A 114 30.57 14.63 -25.45
CA LEU A 114 31.75 14.12 -24.75
C LEU A 114 31.37 13.35 -23.49
N PRO A 115 32.02 12.22 -23.17
CA PRO A 115 31.76 11.48 -21.95
C PRO A 115 32.06 12.28 -20.68
N CYS A 116 31.09 12.34 -19.76
CA CYS A 116 31.30 12.93 -18.44
C CYS A 116 31.98 11.90 -17.53
N ARG A 117 33.32 11.82 -17.57
CA ARG A 117 34.12 10.90 -16.73
C ARG A 117 34.15 11.36 -15.27
N GLY A 118 34.04 10.42 -14.33
CA GLY A 118 34.24 10.69 -12.90
C GLY A 118 33.11 11.49 -12.25
N ALA A 119 31.99 11.66 -12.94
CA ALA A 119 30.80 12.30 -12.42
C ALA A 119 30.09 11.38 -11.43
N CYS A 120 29.60 11.95 -10.33
CA CYS A 120 28.80 11.22 -9.36
C CYS A 120 27.32 11.28 -9.74
N VAL A 121 26.75 10.13 -10.11
CA VAL A 121 25.33 9.95 -10.35
C VAL A 121 24.69 9.43 -9.06
N VAL A 122 23.60 10.03 -8.64
CA VAL A 122 22.85 9.64 -7.45
C VAL A 122 21.49 9.11 -7.86
N ARG A 123 21.10 7.96 -7.32
CA ARG A 123 19.77 7.39 -7.44
C ARG A 123 19.03 7.55 -6.11
N THR A 124 17.98 8.34 -6.10
CA THR A 124 17.05 8.45 -4.97
C THR A 124 15.76 7.68 -5.26
N LEU A 125 15.33 6.84 -4.31
CA LEU A 125 14.10 6.07 -4.38
C LEU A 125 13.26 6.36 -3.14
N MET A 126 11.99 6.70 -3.34
CA MET A 126 11.02 6.88 -2.27
C MET A 126 9.99 5.76 -2.32
N HIS A 127 9.72 5.17 -1.16
CA HIS A 127 8.60 4.26 -0.94
C HIS A 127 7.83 4.73 0.30
N GLY A 128 6.71 5.43 0.08
CA GLY A 128 6.01 6.11 1.16
C GLY A 128 6.89 7.20 1.78
N GLU A 129 7.13 7.11 3.09
CA GLU A 129 8.00 8.03 3.83
C GLU A 129 9.47 7.60 3.84
N THR A 130 9.78 6.39 3.36
CA THR A 130 11.16 5.88 3.40
C THR A 130 11.91 6.31 2.14
N ARG A 131 13.07 6.94 2.35
CA ARG A 131 14.02 7.33 1.31
C ARG A 131 15.20 6.36 1.27
N TYR A 132 15.56 5.93 0.07
CA TYR A 132 16.78 5.17 -0.23
C TYR A 132 17.62 5.98 -1.21
N GLU A 133 18.94 5.94 -1.03
CA GLU A 133 19.88 6.66 -1.86
C GLU A 133 21.08 5.76 -2.16
N ASP A 134 21.46 5.67 -3.43
CA ASP A 134 22.65 4.97 -3.88
C ASP A 134 23.45 5.91 -4.80
N GLU A 135 24.78 5.81 -4.81
CA GLU A 135 25.66 6.62 -5.68
C GLU A 135 26.48 5.71 -6.61
N ALA A 136 26.77 6.20 -7.81
CA ALA A 136 27.66 5.56 -8.78
C ALA A 136 28.54 6.61 -9.47
N VAL A 137 29.81 6.27 -9.68
CA VAL A 137 30.75 7.15 -10.40
C VAL A 137 30.85 6.69 -11.85
N THR A 138 30.79 7.63 -12.79
CA THR A 138 30.91 7.31 -14.21
C THR A 138 32.32 6.91 -14.63
N ASP A 139 32.41 5.92 -15.53
CA ASP A 139 33.68 5.45 -16.10
C ASP A 139 34.26 6.41 -17.16
N GLU A 140 35.38 5.99 -17.79
CA GLU A 140 36.05 6.71 -18.89
C GLU A 140 35.14 6.98 -20.10
N GLN A 141 34.10 6.16 -20.29
CA GLN A 141 33.11 6.33 -21.35
C GLN A 141 31.84 7.03 -20.85
N GLY A 142 31.84 7.55 -19.63
CA GLY A 142 30.71 8.25 -19.02
C GLY A 142 29.60 7.31 -18.58
N ARG A 143 29.85 5.99 -18.48
CA ARG A 143 28.83 5.00 -18.12
C ARG A 143 28.72 4.84 -16.62
N PHE A 144 27.50 4.61 -16.14
CA PHE A 144 27.19 4.27 -14.76
C PHE A 144 26.22 3.10 -14.69
N GLN A 145 26.20 2.42 -13.55
CA GLN A 145 25.32 1.30 -13.32
C GLN A 145 24.80 1.28 -11.88
N PHE A 146 23.53 0.94 -11.72
CA PHE A 146 22.93 0.58 -10.44
C PHE A 146 22.29 -0.80 -10.55
N ALA A 147 22.52 -1.64 -9.54
CA ALA A 147 21.78 -2.89 -9.39
C ALA A 147 20.28 -2.62 -9.12
N ALA A 148 19.43 -3.60 -9.45
CA ALA A 148 18.02 -3.55 -9.08
C ALA A 148 17.88 -3.38 -7.55
N LYS A 149 16.90 -2.56 -7.13
CA LYS A 149 16.61 -2.33 -5.71
C LYS A 149 15.26 -2.92 -5.38
N THR A 150 15.28 -3.85 -4.44
CA THR A 150 14.08 -4.50 -3.93
C THR A 150 13.98 -4.32 -2.43
N VAL A 151 12.79 -4.04 -1.92
CA VAL A 151 12.53 -3.87 -0.49
C VAL A 151 11.40 -4.77 -0.05
N ILE A 152 11.48 -5.22 1.21
CA ILE A 152 10.44 -5.99 1.84
C ILE A 152 9.66 -5.04 2.74
N SER A 153 8.40 -4.79 2.41
CA SER A 153 7.52 -3.94 3.21
C SER A 153 6.32 -4.72 3.74
N ARG A 154 5.84 -4.31 4.91
CA ARG A 154 4.52 -4.67 5.44
C ARG A 154 3.55 -3.55 5.09
N GLY A 155 2.30 -3.87 4.83
CA GLY A 155 1.28 -2.86 4.61
C GLY A 155 0.30 -3.17 3.48
N TRP A 156 -0.96 -2.84 3.75
CA TRP A 156 -2.06 -2.84 2.78
C TRP A 156 -2.22 -1.51 2.04
N PHE A 157 -1.49 -0.47 2.44
CA PHE A 157 -1.66 0.89 1.93
C PHE A 157 -0.87 1.12 0.64
N LYS A 158 -1.51 1.81 -0.30
CA LYS A 158 -0.84 2.32 -1.50
C LYS A 158 0.23 3.30 -1.06
N SER A 159 1.50 2.96 -1.32
CA SER A 159 2.61 3.86 -1.11
C SER A 159 2.88 4.60 -2.41
N ARG A 160 3.17 5.90 -2.33
CA ARG A 160 3.70 6.64 -3.48
C ARG A 160 5.12 6.19 -3.73
N TYR A 161 5.41 5.92 -4.98
CA TYR A 161 6.74 5.56 -5.46
C TYR A 161 7.30 6.74 -6.24
N ARG A 162 8.56 7.07 -5.98
CA ARG A 162 9.28 8.08 -6.74
C ARG A 162 10.70 7.59 -6.96
N GLN A 163 11.17 7.74 -8.19
CA GLN A 163 12.55 7.45 -8.54
C GLN A 163 13.14 8.66 -9.24
N GLU A 164 14.32 9.08 -8.77
CA GLU A 164 15.09 10.20 -9.30
C GLU A 164 16.53 9.75 -9.55
N LEU A 165 17.07 10.12 -10.70
CA LEU A 165 18.48 10.01 -11.04
C LEU A 165 18.98 11.41 -11.37
N TYR A 166 20.04 11.85 -10.71
CA TYR A 166 20.63 13.16 -10.94
C TYR A 166 22.14 13.11 -10.80
N LEU A 167 22.81 14.09 -11.40
CA LEU A 167 24.24 14.28 -11.26
C LEU A 167 24.51 15.20 -10.07
N LYS A 168 25.34 14.74 -9.13
CA LYS A 168 25.76 15.52 -7.97
C LYS A 168 26.78 16.56 -8.43
N THR A 169 26.36 17.82 -8.52
CA THR A 169 27.26 18.96 -8.78
C THR A 169 27.20 19.98 -7.65
N ASP A 170 28.17 20.88 -7.62
CA ASP A 170 28.28 21.92 -6.59
C ASP A 170 27.23 23.03 -6.72
N SER A 171 26.59 23.19 -7.89
CA SER A 171 25.73 24.37 -8.19
C SER A 171 24.32 24.06 -8.66
N ASP A 172 24.02 22.84 -9.13
CA ASP A 172 22.64 22.36 -9.30
C ASP A 172 22.59 20.85 -9.57
N ALA A 173 21.62 20.13 -9.01
CA ALA A 173 21.46 18.71 -9.29
C ALA A 173 20.95 18.53 -10.73
N GLY A 174 21.83 18.12 -11.65
CA GLY A 174 21.45 17.91 -13.05
C GLY A 174 20.54 16.70 -13.17
N LEU A 175 19.23 16.91 -13.29
CA LEU A 175 18.25 15.84 -13.41
C LEU A 175 18.53 15.01 -14.68
N LEU A 176 18.64 13.70 -14.53
CA LEU A 176 18.81 12.76 -15.63
C LEU A 176 17.50 12.04 -15.94
N TRP A 177 16.80 11.60 -14.89
CA TRP A 177 15.55 10.87 -14.98
C TRP A 177 14.71 11.08 -13.71
N TYR A 178 13.41 11.30 -13.89
CA TYR A 178 12.43 11.40 -12.83
C TYR A 178 11.18 10.63 -13.24
N ILE A 179 10.62 9.86 -12.30
CA ILE A 179 9.30 9.26 -12.43
C ILE A 179 8.63 9.18 -11.06
N SER A 180 7.32 9.42 -11.04
CA SER A 180 6.49 9.19 -9.85
C SER A 180 5.22 8.44 -10.20
N ALA A 181 4.87 7.46 -9.38
CA ALA A 181 3.67 6.65 -9.54
C ALA A 181 2.97 6.48 -8.18
N ASP A 182 1.63 6.47 -8.19
CA ASP A 182 0.83 6.14 -7.01
C ASP A 182 0.77 4.62 -6.72
N SER A 183 1.46 3.81 -7.53
CA SER A 183 1.56 2.35 -7.46
C SER A 183 2.97 1.86 -7.84
N VAL A 184 3.16 0.54 -7.90
CA VAL A 184 4.48 -0.12 -8.06
C VAL A 184 5.15 0.25 -9.39
N LEU A 185 6.40 0.71 -9.36
CA LEU A 185 7.22 1.14 -10.52
C LEU A 185 7.71 -0.01 -11.42
N SER A 186 7.35 -1.26 -11.14
CA SER A 186 7.84 -2.45 -11.85
C SER A 186 7.07 -2.66 -13.16
N HIS A 187 7.29 -1.77 -14.12
CA HIS A 187 6.67 -1.83 -15.44
C HIS A 187 7.70 -2.20 -16.50
N LYS A 188 7.31 -3.10 -17.41
CA LYS A 188 8.18 -3.55 -18.51
C LYS A 188 8.75 -2.40 -19.36
N SER A 189 8.00 -1.31 -19.52
CA SER A 189 8.45 -0.09 -20.20
C SER A 189 9.63 0.55 -19.47
N ILE A 190 9.53 0.73 -18.15
CA ILE A 190 10.58 1.33 -17.32
C ILE A 190 11.84 0.46 -17.33
N ASP A 191 11.70 -0.86 -17.22
CA ASP A 191 12.83 -1.79 -17.25
C ASP A 191 13.67 -1.65 -18.53
N ILE A 192 13.00 -1.52 -19.68
CA ILE A 192 13.66 -1.37 -20.98
C ILE A 192 14.35 0.00 -21.08
N LEU A 193 13.67 1.07 -20.67
CA LEU A 193 14.20 2.43 -20.77
C LEU A 193 15.40 2.65 -19.86
N LEU A 194 15.35 2.15 -18.62
CA LEU A 194 16.43 2.32 -17.65
C LEU A 194 17.66 1.46 -17.93
N GLN A 195 17.54 0.40 -18.74
CA GLN A 195 18.70 -0.39 -19.18
C GLN A 195 19.52 0.27 -20.30
N GLN A 196 19.00 1.33 -20.92
CA GLN A 196 19.61 1.98 -22.09
C GLN A 196 19.60 3.50 -21.97
N LEU A 197 19.75 4.02 -20.74
CA LEU A 197 19.63 5.44 -20.46
C LEU A 197 20.81 6.21 -21.09
N GLN A 198 20.56 7.03 -22.11
CA GLN A 198 21.58 7.86 -22.75
C GLN A 198 21.28 9.33 -22.47
N CYS A 199 21.92 9.90 -21.46
CA CYS A 199 21.67 11.28 -21.03
C CYS A 199 22.70 12.21 -21.65
N GLU A 200 22.23 13.25 -22.31
CA GLU A 200 23.06 14.35 -22.78
C GLU A 200 22.69 15.59 -21.95
N LEU A 201 23.64 16.13 -21.19
CA LEU A 201 23.37 17.22 -20.24
C LEU A 201 22.94 18.52 -20.92
N THR A 202 23.33 18.71 -22.18
CA THR A 202 22.96 19.88 -22.99
C THR A 202 21.54 19.79 -23.55
N ASN A 203 20.93 18.60 -23.55
CA ASN A 203 19.54 18.46 -23.92
C ASN A 203 18.63 19.06 -22.84
N PRO A 204 17.49 19.66 -23.25
CA PRO A 204 16.45 20.02 -22.30
C PRO A 204 15.85 18.76 -21.65
N GLU A 205 15.23 18.97 -20.50
CA GLU A 205 14.37 17.94 -19.91
C GLU A 205 13.13 17.76 -20.79
N VAL A 206 12.75 16.51 -21.03
CA VAL A 206 11.60 16.17 -21.86
C VAL A 206 10.64 15.31 -21.06
N GLU A 207 9.36 15.68 -21.11
CA GLU A 207 8.30 14.92 -20.51
C GLU A 207 7.79 13.84 -21.47
N TYR A 208 7.68 12.62 -20.94
CA TYR A 208 7.36 11.41 -21.66
C TYR A 208 6.15 10.72 -21.04
N GLU A 209 5.19 10.37 -21.88
CA GLU A 209 4.10 9.46 -21.55
C GLU A 209 4.56 8.03 -21.83
N LEU A 210 4.65 7.22 -20.78
CA LEU A 210 5.06 5.82 -20.86
C LEU A 210 3.83 4.92 -20.89
N VAL A 211 3.88 3.91 -21.76
CA VAL A 211 2.87 2.86 -21.79
C VAL A 211 2.94 2.04 -20.50
N ASN A 212 1.79 1.94 -19.82
CA ASN A 212 1.59 1.09 -18.66
C ASN A 212 0.91 -0.21 -19.12
N PHE A 213 1.65 -1.32 -19.17
CA PHE A 213 1.12 -2.59 -19.68
C PHE A 213 0.10 -3.22 -18.72
N GLU A 214 0.26 -2.94 -17.44
CA GLU A 214 -0.55 -3.45 -16.34
C GLU A 214 -1.88 -2.70 -16.24
N GLN A 215 -1.87 -1.40 -16.56
CA GLN A 215 -3.05 -0.54 -16.63
C GLN A 215 -3.00 0.37 -17.86
N PRO A 216 -3.36 -0.13 -19.05
CA PRO A 216 -3.24 0.64 -20.31
C PRO A 216 -3.99 1.97 -20.35
N GLU A 217 -5.05 2.12 -19.53
CA GLU A 217 -5.82 3.36 -19.41
C GLU A 217 -5.17 4.41 -18.51
N GLN A 218 -4.08 4.07 -17.82
CA GLN A 218 -3.37 4.93 -16.86
C GLN A 218 -1.87 4.97 -17.22
N PRO A 219 -1.49 5.72 -18.26
CA PRO A 219 -0.09 5.89 -18.63
C PRO A 219 0.69 6.54 -17.49
N LEU A 220 2.00 6.33 -17.49
CA LEU A 220 2.90 6.94 -16.51
C LEU A 220 3.58 8.16 -17.13
N THR A 221 3.90 9.14 -16.31
CA THR A 221 4.66 10.31 -16.74
C THR A 221 6.08 10.23 -16.19
N ALA A 222 7.07 10.36 -17.07
CA ALA A 222 8.47 10.49 -16.69
C ALA A 222 9.08 11.74 -17.32
N VAL A 223 10.05 12.33 -16.63
CA VAL A 223 10.87 13.43 -17.15
C VAL A 223 12.29 12.93 -17.31
N SER A 224 12.92 13.20 -18.43
CA SER A 224 14.27 12.71 -18.72
C SER A 224 15.01 13.63 -19.67
N ARG A 225 16.34 13.70 -19.52
CA ARG A 225 17.22 14.32 -20.54
C ARG A 225 17.65 13.33 -21.62
N SER A 226 17.29 12.06 -21.47
CA SER A 226 17.51 11.04 -22.49
C SER A 226 16.44 11.08 -23.56
N ILE A 227 16.87 11.01 -24.81
CA ILE A 227 15.99 10.86 -25.96
C ILE A 227 15.74 9.36 -26.18
N PHE A 228 14.47 8.95 -26.08
CA PHE A 228 14.06 7.56 -26.30
C PHE A 228 13.48 7.37 -27.71
N ASN A 229 14.08 6.47 -28.50
CA ASN A 229 13.64 6.14 -29.86
C ASN A 229 12.74 4.88 -29.90
N GLN A 230 11.83 4.73 -28.93
CA GLN A 230 10.99 3.55 -28.75
C GLN A 230 9.51 3.94 -28.75
N PRO A 231 8.92 4.23 -29.93
CA PRO A 231 7.56 4.78 -30.04
C PRO A 231 6.48 3.85 -29.50
N GLN A 232 6.76 2.54 -29.42
CA GLN A 232 5.87 1.56 -28.80
C GLN A 232 5.87 1.57 -27.26
N LEU A 233 6.83 2.24 -26.63
CA LEU A 233 6.96 2.32 -25.17
C LEU A 233 6.71 3.73 -24.64
N VAL A 234 6.99 4.75 -25.46
CA VAL A 234 7.04 6.14 -25.03
C VAL A 234 6.48 7.06 -26.10
N LYS A 235 5.69 8.03 -25.66
CA LYS A 235 5.25 9.16 -26.46
C LYS A 235 5.74 10.46 -25.84
N THR A 236 6.41 11.29 -26.62
CA THR A 236 6.85 12.62 -26.19
C THR A 236 5.65 13.55 -26.02
N ILE A 237 5.53 14.20 -24.86
CA ILE A 237 4.44 15.15 -24.59
C ILE A 237 4.91 16.57 -24.92
N THR A 238 5.95 17.08 -24.25
CA THR A 238 6.43 18.45 -24.42
C THR A 238 7.90 18.57 -23.96
N PRO A 239 8.75 19.36 -24.65
CA PRO A 239 10.05 19.77 -24.11
C PRO A 239 9.85 20.80 -22.99
N CYS A 240 10.41 20.54 -21.80
CA CYS A 240 10.32 21.40 -20.63
C CYS A 240 11.23 22.63 -20.73
#